data_AF-A0A2S5R331-F1
#
_entry.id   AF-A0A2S5R331-F1
#
_cell.length_a   1.000
_cell.length_b   1.000
_cell.length_c   1.000
_cell.angle_alpha   90.00
_cell.angle_beta   90.00
_cell.angle_gamma   90.00
#
_symmetry.space_group_name_H-M   'P 1'
#
loop_
_entity.id
_entity.type
_entity.pdbx_description
1 polymer ?
#
loop_
_entity_poly.entity_id
_entity_poly.type
_entity_poly.pdbx_seq_one_letter_code
_entity_poly.pdbx_strand_id
1 'polypeptide(L)'
;LTAENLRNNVLKAVTFQLEIPKVPNCEQAFNQMINVAQKLSGSLNAHIVDDNQKPLGDLQIEKIRQQLKIIHATMVARGVMPGSLASMRLFN
;
A
#
# COMPACT_ATOMS: atom_id res chain seq x y z
N LEU A 1 -8.50 12.97 19.00
CA LEU A 1 -7.02 13.14 18.99
C LEU A 1 -6.72 14.61 18.77
N THR A 2 -6.15 15.31 19.75
CA THR A 2 -5.71 16.71 19.59
C THR A 2 -4.29 16.75 19.01
N ALA A 3 -3.91 17.83 18.32
CA ALA A 3 -2.56 17.99 17.79
C ALA A 3 -1.48 17.92 18.90
N GLU A 4 -1.83 18.34 20.11
CA GLU A 4 -1.00 18.28 21.31
C GLU A 4 -0.81 16.84 21.81
N ASN A 5 -1.87 16.02 21.79
CA ASN A 5 -1.77 14.58 22.11
C ASN A 5 -0.95 13.80 21.08
N LEU A 6 -0.87 14.26 19.82
CA LEU A 6 0.01 13.70 18.79
C LEU A 6 1.47 14.12 18.98
N ARG A 7 1.74 15.36 19.40
CA ARG A 7 3.11 15.83 19.69
C ARG A 7 3.75 15.10 20.86
N ASN A 8 2.94 14.72 21.85
CA ASN A 8 3.41 14.05 23.07
C ASN A 8 3.38 12.52 22.98
N ASN A 9 2.92 11.95 21.86
CA ASN A 9 2.89 10.50 21.65
C ASN A 9 4.12 10.01 20.89
N VAL A 10 4.71 8.91 21.37
CA VAL A 10 5.71 8.17 20.60
C VAL A 10 4.99 7.34 19.54
N LEU A 11 5.03 7.81 18.29
CA LEU A 11 4.61 7.02 17.13
C LEU A 11 5.56 5.82 16.96
N LYS A 12 5.08 4.61 17.28
CA LYS A 12 5.87 3.39 17.13
C LYS A 12 5.98 2.93 15.67
N ALA A 13 4.90 3.06 14.91
CA ALA A 13 4.84 2.65 13.52
C ALA A 13 3.67 3.35 12.80
N VAL A 14 3.77 3.43 11.48
CA VAL A 14 2.67 3.82 10.58
C VAL A 14 2.53 2.71 9.54
N THR A 15 1.32 2.18 9.38
CA THR A 15 1.03 1.12 8.40
C THR A 15 0.31 1.73 7.20
N PHE A 16 0.80 1.42 6.01
CA PHE A 16 0.13 1.72 4.75
C PHE A 16 -0.46 0.43 4.19
N GLN A 17 -1.73 0.47 3.81
CA GLN A 17 -2.43 -0.70 3.29
C GLN A 17 -3.15 -0.35 1.99
N LEU A 18 -3.09 -1.27 1.03
CA LEU A 18 -3.76 -1.17 -0.26
C LEU A 18 -4.61 -2.42 -0.49
N GLU A 19 -5.93 -2.25 -0.57
CA GLU A 19 -6.85 -3.34 -0.90
C GLU A 19 -7.02 -3.44 -2.42
N ILE A 20 -6.23 -4.32 -3.06
CA ILE A 20 -6.15 -4.44 -4.53
C ILE A 20 -7.54 -4.52 -5.20
N PRO A 21 -8.49 -5.35 -4.74
CA PRO A 21 -9.76 -5.47 -5.45
C PRO A 21 -10.61 -4.21 -5.39
N LYS A 22 -10.37 -3.34 -4.41
CA LYS A 22 -11.18 -2.17 -4.11
C LYS A 22 -10.60 -0.88 -4.68
N VAL A 23 -9.40 -0.92 -5.25
CA VAL A 23 -8.70 0.27 -5.73
C VAL A 23 -8.57 0.24 -7.26
N PRO A 24 -9.09 1.25 -7.99
CA PRO A 24 -8.80 1.41 -9.40
C PRO A 24 -7.33 1.80 -9.60
N ASN A 25 -6.71 1.37 -10.71
CA ASN A 25 -5.31 1.70 -11.05
C ASN A 25 -4.32 1.37 -9.91
N CYS A 26 -4.44 0.17 -9.32
CA CYS A 26 -3.65 -0.28 -8.16
C CYS A 26 -2.13 -0.04 -8.27
N GLU A 27 -1.54 -0.18 -9.45
CA GLU A 27 -0.11 0.10 -9.65
C GLU A 27 0.23 1.56 -9.35
N GLN A 28 -0.59 2.51 -9.82
CA GLN A 28 -0.38 3.94 -9.56
C GLN A 28 -0.59 4.26 -8.08
N ALA A 29 -1.63 3.69 -7.46
CA ALA A 29 -1.89 3.84 -6.03
C ALA A 29 -0.73 3.30 -5.18
N PHE A 30 -0.18 2.14 -5.53
CA PHE A 30 1.00 1.58 -4.88
C PHE A 30 2.22 2.49 -5.02
N ASN A 31 2.46 3.05 -6.22
CA ASN A 31 3.57 3.97 -6.44
C ASN A 31 3.44 5.23 -5.57
N GLN A 32 2.23 5.78 -5.44
CA GLN A 32 1.98 6.91 -4.55
C GLN A 32 2.17 6.53 -3.07
N MET A 33 1.71 5.34 -2.67
CA MET A 33 1.91 4.81 -1.31
C MET A 33 3.40 4.72 -0.95
N ILE A 34 4.24 4.19 -1.84
CA ILE A 34 5.69 4.11 -1.63
C ILE A 34 6.32 5.51 -1.54
N ASN A 35 5.92 6.43 -2.41
CA ASN A 35 6.43 7.82 -2.36
C ASN A 35 6.11 8.50 -1.03
N VAL A 36 4.91 8.28 -0.48
CA VAL A 36 4.51 8.82 0.83
C VAL A 36 5.30 8.13 1.95
N ALA A 37 5.42 6.80 1.90
CA ALA A 37 6.17 6.03 2.90
C ALA A 37 7.64 6.45 2.95
N GLN A 38 8.31 6.65 1.81
CA GLN A 38 9.70 7.10 1.73
C GLN A 38 9.90 8.51 2.31
N LYS A 39 9.00 9.45 1.99
CA LYS A 39 9.03 10.80 2.59
C LYS A 39 8.87 10.74 4.10
N LEU A 40 7.91 9.96 4.59
CA LEU A 40 7.65 9.81 6.02
C LEU A 40 8.84 9.14 6.74
N SER A 41 9.41 8.11 6.13
CA SER A 41 10.59 7.39 6.61
C SER A 41 11.77 8.35 6.79
N GLY A 42 12.03 9.21 5.80
CA GLY A 42 13.08 10.22 5.88
C GLY A 42 12.81 11.28 6.96
N SER A 43 11.59 11.78 7.07
CA SER A 43 11.24 12.80 8.09
C SER A 43 11.27 12.26 9.52
N LEU A 44 10.98 10.98 9.72
CA LEU A 44 10.92 10.35 11.04
C LEU A 44 12.18 9.55 11.40
N ASN A 45 13.18 9.49 10.50
CA ASN A 45 14.30 8.56 10.59
C ASN A 45 13.85 7.11 10.88
N ALA A 46 12.76 6.71 10.24
CA ALA A 46 12.15 5.39 10.37
C ALA A 46 12.64 4.44 9.28
N HIS A 47 12.27 3.16 9.39
CA HIS A 47 12.55 2.14 8.39
C HIS A 47 11.25 1.68 7.74
N ILE A 48 11.28 1.46 6.42
CA ILE A 48 10.17 0.81 5.71
C ILE A 48 10.37 -0.70 5.79
N VAL A 49 9.34 -1.39 6.25
CA VAL A 49 9.32 -2.84 6.42
C VAL A 49 8.06 -3.46 5.81
N ASP A 50 8.09 -4.77 5.54
CA ASP A 50 6.90 -5.56 5.24
C ASP A 50 6.10 -5.91 6.51
N ASP A 51 5.01 -6.66 6.34
CA ASP A 51 4.14 -7.16 7.41
C ASP A 51 4.86 -8.09 8.41
N ASN A 52 5.95 -8.71 7.96
CA ASN A 52 6.83 -9.57 8.75
C ASN A 52 8.03 -8.81 9.34
N GLN A 53 7.99 -7.47 9.34
CA GLN A 53 9.04 -6.57 9.82
C GLN A 53 10.39 -6.70 9.09
N LYS A 54 10.40 -7.25 7.87
CA LYS A 54 11.63 -7.33 7.07
C LYS A 54 11.82 -6.03 6.29
N PRO A 55 13.06 -5.51 6.16
CA PRO A 55 13.33 -4.32 5.38
C PRO A 55 12.81 -4.42 3.95
N LEU A 56 12.09 -3.39 3.51
CA LEU A 56 11.52 -3.31 2.18
C LEU A 56 12.32 -2.35 1.31
N GLY A 57 13.33 -2.88 0.60
CA GLY A 57 14.19 -2.12 -0.32
C GLY A 57 13.65 -2.06 -1.76
N ASP A 58 14.38 -1.36 -2.63
CA ASP A 58 13.98 -1.11 -4.02
C ASP A 58 13.67 -2.38 -4.81
N LEU A 59 14.48 -3.43 -4.63
CA LEU A 59 14.26 -4.72 -5.29
C LEU A 59 12.95 -5.38 -4.83
N GLN A 60 12.62 -5.31 -3.54
CA GLN A 60 11.37 -5.88 -3.02
C GLN A 60 10.16 -5.06 -3.49
N ILE A 61 10.30 -3.73 -3.51
CA ILE A 61 9.28 -2.82 -4.05
C ILE A 61 9.00 -3.15 -5.53
N GLU A 62 10.02 -3.38 -6.34
CA GLU A 62 9.84 -3.73 -7.75
C GLU A 62 9.16 -5.09 -7.93
N LYS A 63 9.50 -6.08 -7.10
CA LYS A 63 8.80 -7.37 -7.08
C LYS A 63 7.31 -7.20 -6.75
N ILE A 64 6.95 -6.31 -5.81
CA ILE A 64 5.56 -6.02 -5.50
C ILE A 64 4.87 -5.37 -6.72
N ARG A 65 5.50 -4.41 -7.41
CA ARG A 65 4.93 -3.83 -8.64
C ARG A 65 4.63 -4.88 -9.70
N GLN A 66 5.56 -5.81 -9.94
CA GLN A 66 5.36 -6.90 -10.88
C GLN A 66 4.19 -7.81 -10.46
N GLN A 67 4.09 -8.16 -9.18
CA GLN A 67 2.97 -8.94 -8.67
C GLN A 67 1.62 -8.23 -8.82
N LEU A 68 1.58 -6.91 -8.58
CA LEU A 68 0.36 -6.12 -8.78
C LEU A 68 -0.14 -6.16 -10.22
N LYS A 69 0.77 -6.09 -11.21
CA LYS A 69 0.42 -6.24 -12.64
C LYS A 69 -0.20 -7.60 -12.92
N ILE A 70 0.38 -8.67 -12.37
CA ILE A 70 -0.12 -10.04 -12.54
C ILE A 70 -1.51 -10.17 -11.91
N ILE A 71 -1.70 -9.70 -10.67
CA ILE A 71 -2.99 -9.76 -9.97
C ILE A 71 -4.05 -8.98 -10.75
N HIS A 72 -3.73 -7.77 -11.21
CA HIS A 72 -4.63 -6.96 -12.02
C HIS A 72 -5.08 -7.71 -13.29
N ALA A 73 -4.12 -8.21 -14.08
CA ALA A 73 -4.42 -8.97 -15.29
C ALA A 73 -5.27 -10.21 -15.00
N THR A 74 -4.97 -10.90 -13.89
CA THR A 74 -5.67 -12.11 -13.43
C THR A 74 -7.13 -11.82 -13.06
N MET A 75 -7.40 -10.68 -12.43
CA MET A 75 -8.76 -10.23 -12.11
C MET A 75 -9.55 -9.87 -13.37
N VAL A 76 -8.93 -9.08 -14.27
CA VAL A 76 -9.55 -8.68 -15.54
C VAL A 76 -9.88 -9.90 -16.40
N ALA A 77 -8.97 -10.88 -16.51
CA ALA A 77 -9.20 -12.12 -17.23
C ALA A 77 -10.35 -12.96 -16.66
N ARG A 78 -10.68 -12.80 -15.37
CA ARG A 78 -11.82 -13.43 -14.70
C ARG A 78 -13.10 -12.59 -14.74
N GLY A 79 -13.11 -11.49 -15.50
CA GLY A 79 -14.27 -10.59 -15.61
C GLY A 79 -14.48 -9.70 -14.38
N VAL A 80 -13.50 -9.60 -13.48
CA VAL A 80 -13.58 -8.74 -12.30
C VAL A 80 -12.65 -7.54 -12.49
N MET A 81 -13.20 -6.37 -12.78
CA MET A 81 -12.42 -5.14 -12.88
C MET A 81 -12.10 -4.60 -11.47
N PRO A 82 -10.82 -4.42 -11.07
CA PRO A 82 -10.48 -3.81 -9.78
C PRO A 82 -11.12 -2.43 -9.60
N GLY A 83 -11.64 -2.14 -8.41
CA GLY A 83 -12.35 -0.88 -8.11
C GLY A 83 -13.77 -0.78 -8.70
N SER A 84 -14.23 -1.76 -9.48
CA SER A 84 -15.61 -1.77 -9.97
C SER A 84 -16.62 -2.12 -8.87
N LEU A 85 -17.89 -1.74 -9.07
CA LEU A 85 -18.98 -2.13 -8.16
C LEU A 85 -19.09 -3.64 -7.96
N ALA A 86 -18.86 -4.43 -9.02
CA ALA A 86 -18.88 -5.88 -8.94
C ALA A 86 -17.74 -6.41 -8.06
N SER A 87 -16.53 -5.86 -8.21
CA SER A 87 -15.39 -6.19 -7.37
C SER A 87 -15.65 -5.83 -5.91
N MET A 88 -16.15 -4.62 -5.63
CA MET A 88 -16.49 -4.19 -4.27
C MET A 88 -17.50 -5.13 -3.60
N ARG A 89 -18.53 -5.58 -4.33
CA ARG A 89 -19.53 -6.52 -3.80
C ARG A 89 -18.95 -7.91 -3.51
N LEU A 90 -17.99 -8.36 -4.32
CA LEU A 90 -17.37 -9.68 -4.17
C LEU A 90 -16.38 -9.75 -2.99
N PHE A 91 -15.73 -8.63 -2.66
CA PHE A 91 -14.63 -8.56 -1.68
C PHE A 91 -14.98 -7.74 -0.42
N ASN A 92 -16.27 -7.58 -0.12
CA ASN A 92 -16.77 -6.95 1.10
C ASN A 92 -17.33 -7.97 2.09
#